data_AF-A0A9B0TJM0-F1
#
_entry.id   AF-A0A9B0TJM0-F1
#
_cell.length_a   1.000
_cell.length_b   1.000
_cell.length_c   1.000
_cell.angle_alpha   90.00
_cell.angle_beta   90.00
_cell.angle_gamma   90.00
#
_symmetry.space_group_name_H-M   'P 1'
#
loop_
_entity.id
_entity.type
_entity.pdbx_description
1 polymer ?
#
loop_
_entity_poly.entity_id
_entity_poly.type
_entity_poly.pdbx_seq_one_letter_code
_entity_poly.pdbx_strand_id
1 'polypeptide(L)'
;MARTKKTALKSTSGKAPWKQLATKAACKSVPSTGGGKKPHGYRSGTVALREIRRYQKSTGLLIHKLPFQLLMREIAQDFKTDLCFQEASEAYLVGLFEDTNLCAIHAKRVTIMPKDVQLVRRICGESTIMRNISFLKKKKKKFSSSCYW
;
A
#
# COMPACT_ATOMS: atom_id res chain seq x y z
N MET A 1 13.53 -48.39 -43.35
CA MET A 1 12.16 -47.90 -43.09
C MET A 1 12.03 -47.56 -41.61
N ALA A 2 11.90 -46.28 -41.25
CA ALA A 2 11.86 -45.82 -39.86
C ALA A 2 10.40 -45.80 -39.34
N ARG A 3 10.11 -46.59 -38.31
CA ARG A 3 8.78 -46.67 -37.69
C ARG A 3 8.60 -45.50 -36.70
N THR A 4 8.14 -44.36 -37.19
CA THR A 4 7.70 -43.24 -36.34
C THR A 4 6.46 -43.63 -35.53
N LYS A 5 6.62 -43.87 -34.22
CA LYS A 5 5.50 -43.92 -33.26
C LYS A 5 4.92 -42.51 -33.13
N LYS A 6 3.75 -42.26 -33.72
CA LYS A 6 2.91 -41.12 -33.34
C LYS A 6 2.26 -41.43 -32.00
N THR A 7 2.68 -40.77 -30.92
CA THR A 7 1.86 -40.67 -29.71
C THR A 7 0.81 -39.58 -29.94
N ALA A 8 -0.46 -39.96 -29.94
CA ALA A 8 -1.56 -39.01 -30.07
C ALA A 8 -1.62 -38.10 -28.83
N LEU A 9 -1.14 -36.86 -28.95
CA LEU A 9 -1.50 -35.79 -28.03
C LEU A 9 -2.92 -35.34 -28.37
N LYS A 10 -3.84 -35.50 -27.41
CA LYS A 10 -5.24 -35.10 -27.55
C LYS A 10 -5.32 -33.57 -27.44
N SER A 11 -5.32 -32.88 -28.57
CA SER A 11 -5.67 -31.46 -28.67
C SER A 11 -7.17 -31.36 -28.94
N THR A 12 -7.98 -31.23 -27.89
CA THR A 12 -9.36 -30.74 -28.03
C THR A 12 -9.42 -29.32 -27.48
N SER A 13 -9.13 -28.38 -28.37
CA SER A 13 -9.74 -27.06 -28.35
C SER A 13 -11.24 -27.19 -28.62
N GLY A 14 -12.08 -26.46 -27.89
CA GLY A 14 -13.46 -26.19 -28.30
C GLY A 14 -14.51 -27.01 -27.55
N LYS A 15 -15.45 -26.27 -26.95
CA LYS A 15 -16.58 -26.70 -26.12
C LYS A 15 -17.46 -27.77 -26.79
N ALA A 16 -17.95 -28.72 -25.99
CA ALA A 16 -18.94 -29.72 -26.38
C ALA A 16 -20.38 -29.14 -26.47
N PRO A 17 -21.29 -29.77 -27.23
CA PRO A 17 -22.60 -29.21 -27.60
C PRO A 17 -23.56 -29.12 -26.41
N TRP A 18 -24.29 -28.01 -26.33
CA TRP A 18 -25.22 -27.68 -25.27
C TRP A 18 -26.44 -28.61 -25.21
N LYS A 19 -26.69 -29.16 -24.02
CA LYS A 19 -28.06 -29.40 -23.50
C LYS A 19 -28.19 -28.71 -22.14
N GLN A 20 -29.17 -27.83 -22.04
CA GLN A 20 -29.54 -27.06 -20.85
C GLN A 20 -30.05 -27.97 -19.74
N LEU A 21 -29.46 -27.89 -18.55
CA LEU A 21 -30.13 -28.08 -17.26
C LEU A 21 -29.29 -27.38 -16.16
N ALA A 22 -29.93 -26.43 -15.46
CA ALA A 22 -29.56 -25.79 -14.20
C ALA A 22 -28.23 -25.01 -14.11
N THR A 23 -28.35 -23.69 -14.03
CA THR A 23 -27.34 -22.76 -13.50
C THR A 23 -27.00 -23.12 -12.05
N LYS A 24 -25.90 -23.84 -11.86
CA LYS A 24 -25.12 -23.81 -10.61
C LYS A 24 -23.71 -23.40 -10.99
N ALA A 25 -23.34 -22.17 -10.64
CA ALA A 25 -21.94 -21.76 -10.59
C ALA A 25 -21.24 -22.54 -9.47
N ALA A 26 -20.93 -23.81 -9.73
CA ALA A 26 -20.03 -24.60 -8.90
C ALA A 26 -18.59 -24.25 -9.27
N CYS A 27 -18.19 -23.00 -8.99
CA CYS A 27 -16.79 -22.62 -9.03
C CYS A 27 -16.09 -23.23 -7.82
N LYS A 28 -15.53 -24.43 -8.04
CA LYS A 28 -14.49 -25.11 -7.22
C LYS A 28 -14.55 -24.88 -5.70
N SER A 29 -15.30 -25.73 -5.00
CA SER A 29 -14.93 -26.20 -3.66
C SER A 29 -15.66 -27.51 -3.36
N VAL A 30 -15.22 -28.59 -3.99
CA VAL A 30 -15.56 -29.94 -3.52
C VAL A 30 -14.62 -30.23 -2.35
N PRO A 31 -15.08 -30.67 -1.16
CA PRO A 31 -14.18 -31.23 -0.16
C PRO A 31 -13.70 -32.58 -0.69
N SER A 32 -12.58 -32.55 -1.43
CA SER A 32 -11.90 -33.78 -1.84
C SER A 32 -11.35 -34.45 -0.57
N THR A 33 -11.84 -35.65 -0.29
CA THR A 33 -11.31 -36.57 0.73
C THR A 33 -9.89 -36.97 0.31
N GLY A 34 -8.94 -36.10 0.60
CA GLY A 34 -7.56 -36.17 0.11
C GLY A 34 -6.92 -34.80 0.09
N GLY A 35 -6.38 -34.38 1.24
CA GLY A 35 -5.43 -33.26 1.39
C GLY A 35 -5.62 -32.07 0.44
N GLY A 36 -6.73 -31.33 0.59
CA GLY A 36 -6.93 -30.08 -0.13
C GLY A 36 -5.75 -29.12 0.08
N LYS A 37 -5.31 -28.43 -0.98
CA LYS A 37 -4.23 -27.45 -0.89
C LYS A 37 -4.58 -26.42 0.19
N LYS A 38 -3.73 -26.31 1.21
CA LYS A 38 -3.87 -25.31 2.27
C LYS A 38 -4.07 -23.92 1.63
N PRO A 39 -4.97 -23.08 2.17
CA PRO A 39 -5.11 -21.71 1.68
C PRO A 39 -3.75 -21.02 1.71
N HIS A 40 -3.41 -20.34 0.61
CA HIS A 40 -2.10 -19.71 0.47
C HIS A 40 -1.98 -18.53 1.42
N GLY A 41 -1.17 -18.68 2.47
CA GLY A 41 -0.76 -17.59 3.37
C GLY A 41 0.50 -16.89 2.86
N TYR A 42 0.50 -15.56 2.91
CA TYR A 42 1.73 -14.79 2.67
C TYR A 42 2.68 -14.92 3.87
N ARG A 43 4.00 -14.95 3.61
CA ARG A 43 4.99 -14.88 4.69
C ARG A 43 4.93 -13.51 5.37
N SER A 44 5.21 -13.48 6.67
CA SER A 44 5.37 -12.23 7.42
C SER A 44 6.32 -11.28 6.69
N GLY A 45 5.94 -10.00 6.59
CA GLY A 45 6.66 -8.98 5.84
C GLY A 45 6.36 -8.91 4.33
N THR A 46 5.84 -9.97 3.71
CA THR A 46 5.53 -9.96 2.26
C THR A 46 4.44 -8.94 1.92
N VAL A 47 3.40 -8.88 2.75
CA VAL A 47 2.29 -7.92 2.58
C VAL A 47 2.75 -6.50 2.91
N ALA A 48 3.50 -6.33 4.01
CA ALA A 48 4.05 -5.03 4.41
C ALA A 48 4.93 -4.41 3.31
N LEU A 49 5.83 -5.19 2.71
CA LEU A 49 6.67 -4.70 1.59
C LEU A 49 5.84 -4.34 0.35
N ARG A 50 4.75 -5.06 0.10
CA ARG A 50 3.83 -4.73 -1.00
C ARG A 50 3.09 -3.41 -0.74
N GLU A 51 2.65 -3.19 0.49
CA GLU A 51 1.99 -1.96 0.92
C GLU A 51 2.93 -0.76 0.87
N ILE A 52 4.16 -0.88 1.37
CA ILE A 52 5.18 0.18 1.30
C ILE A 52 5.39 0.61 -0.16
N ARG A 53 5.58 -0.35 -1.08
CA ARG A 53 5.76 -0.05 -2.50
C ARG A 53 4.52 0.60 -3.12
N ARG A 54 3.32 0.17 -2.73
CA ARG A 54 2.05 0.74 -3.19
C ARG A 54 1.93 2.20 -2.76
N TYR A 55 2.13 2.48 -1.46
CA TYR A 55 1.95 3.81 -0.88
C TYR A 55 3.05 4.78 -1.29
N GLN A 56 4.27 4.31 -1.56
CA GLN A 56 5.34 5.16 -2.11
C GLN A 56 5.12 5.53 -3.59
N LYS A 57 4.36 4.73 -4.35
CA LYS A 57 4.04 5.00 -5.76
C LYS A 57 2.87 5.98 -5.91
N SER A 58 1.89 5.91 -5.01
CA SER A 58 0.73 6.81 -4.99
C SER A 58 0.96 8.01 -4.08
N THR A 59 0.24 9.11 -4.32
CA THR A 59 0.27 10.31 -3.46
C THR A 59 -1.10 10.64 -2.87
N GLY A 60 -1.96 9.62 -2.68
CA GLY A 60 -3.28 9.80 -2.10
C GLY A 60 -3.22 9.97 -0.57
N LEU A 61 -4.20 10.69 -0.03
CA LEU A 61 -4.36 10.84 1.42
C LEU A 61 -4.71 9.48 2.05
N LEU A 62 -4.06 9.16 3.17
CA LEU A 62 -4.21 7.88 3.86
C LEU A 62 -5.20 7.98 5.03
N ILE A 63 -5.38 9.16 5.59
CA ILE A 63 -6.32 9.37 6.70
C ILE A 63 -7.71 9.63 6.12
N HIS A 64 -8.73 8.99 6.71
CA HIS A 64 -10.10 9.22 6.29
C HIS A 64 -10.51 10.67 6.58
N LYS A 65 -11.04 11.36 5.57
CA LYS A 65 -11.27 12.82 5.62
C LYS A 65 -12.25 13.22 6.72
N LEU A 66 -13.37 12.51 6.84
CA LEU A 66 -14.45 12.86 7.77
C LEU A 66 -14.00 12.87 9.25
N PRO A 67 -13.43 11.79 9.81
CA PRO A 67 -12.99 11.82 11.21
C PRO A 67 -11.88 12.82 11.48
N PHE A 68 -10.95 13.02 10.53
CA PHE A 68 -9.89 14.02 10.67
C PHE A 68 -10.46 15.44 10.68
N GLN A 69 -11.44 15.71 9.82
CA GLN A 69 -12.12 17.00 9.77
C GLN A 69 -12.90 17.30 11.05
N LEU A 70 -13.57 16.30 11.65
CA LEU A 70 -14.26 16.47 12.94
C LEU A 70 -13.27 16.81 14.06
N LEU A 71 -12.15 16.08 14.13
CA LEU A 71 -11.07 16.35 15.09
C LEU A 71 -10.48 17.77 14.90
N MET A 72 -10.26 18.19 13.66
CA MET A 72 -9.74 19.53 13.38
C MET A 72 -10.72 20.63 13.76
N ARG A 73 -12.03 20.41 13.61
CA ARG A 73 -13.06 21.38 14.05
C ARG A 73 -13.11 21.52 15.56
N GLU A 74 -12.86 20.44 16.30
CA GLU A 74 -12.76 20.45 17.76
C GLU A 74 -11.52 21.22 18.24
N ILE A 75 -10.35 20.94 17.64
CA ILE A 75 -9.08 21.56 18.05
C ILE A 75 -8.99 23.03 17.60
N ALA A 76 -9.48 23.33 16.40
CA ALA A 76 -9.34 24.63 15.76
C ALA A 76 -10.59 25.49 15.92
N GLN A 77 -11.39 25.27 16.97
CA GLN A 77 -12.69 25.92 17.17
C GLN A 77 -12.59 27.47 17.17
N ASP A 78 -11.43 28.01 17.54
CA ASP A 78 -11.14 29.45 17.56
C ASP A 78 -10.47 29.99 16.29
N PHE A 79 -10.03 29.12 15.35
CA PHE A 79 -9.31 29.51 14.15
C PHE A 79 -10.24 29.49 12.91
N LYS A 80 -10.62 30.68 12.42
CA LYS A 80 -11.48 30.90 11.24
C LYS A 80 -10.79 30.65 9.89
N THR A 81 -10.04 29.56 9.76
CA THR A 81 -9.27 29.30 8.54
C THR A 81 -9.55 27.90 8.02
N ASP A 82 -10.07 27.84 6.79
CA ASP A 82 -10.21 26.64 5.97
C ASP A 82 -8.82 26.13 5.55
N LEU A 83 -8.04 25.67 6.52
CA LEU A 83 -6.69 25.20 6.30
C LEU A 83 -6.72 23.75 5.81
N CYS A 84 -5.92 23.46 4.79
CA CYS A 84 -5.58 22.10 4.37
C CYS A 84 -4.66 21.41 5.40
N PHE A 85 -5.10 21.32 6.66
CA PHE A 85 -4.37 20.67 7.75
C PHE A 85 -4.02 19.22 7.44
N GLN A 86 -4.87 18.54 6.66
CA GLN A 86 -4.69 17.12 6.38
C GLN A 86 -3.42 16.84 5.56
N GLU A 87 -3.18 17.57 4.48
CA GLU A 87 -2.01 17.36 3.62
C GLU A 87 -0.70 17.67 4.38
N ALA A 88 -0.69 18.75 5.16
CA ALA A 88 0.46 19.12 5.99
C ALA A 88 0.73 18.09 7.11
N SER A 89 -0.32 17.61 7.77
CA SER A 89 -0.20 16.64 8.86
C SER A 89 0.31 15.29 8.36
N GLU A 90 -0.24 14.79 7.24
CA GLU A 90 0.22 13.53 6.64
C GLU A 90 1.67 13.64 6.15
N ALA A 91 2.04 14.74 5.50
CA ALA A 91 3.42 14.97 5.07
C ALA A 91 4.41 15.03 6.25
N TYR A 92 4.01 15.65 7.37
CA TYR A 92 4.82 15.69 8.58
C TYR A 92 5.01 14.29 9.18
N LEU A 93 3.94 13.51 9.29
CA LEU A 93 4.00 12.14 9.83
C LEU A 93 4.87 11.22 8.98
N VAL A 94 4.78 11.30 7.64
CA VAL A 94 5.63 10.50 6.75
C VAL A 94 7.11 10.82 6.97
N GLY A 95 7.48 12.11 7.05
CA GLY A 95 8.87 12.50 7.34
C GLY A 95 9.36 12.00 8.70
N LEU A 96 8.51 12.10 9.73
CA LEU A 96 8.82 11.56 11.06
C LEU A 96 9.04 10.04 11.01
N PHE A 97 8.23 9.31 10.24
CA PHE A 97 8.38 7.86 10.11
C PHE A 97 9.64 7.44 9.34
N GLU A 98 10.10 8.24 8.38
CA GLU A 98 11.38 8.02 7.70
C GLU A 98 12.55 8.11 8.68
N ASP A 99 12.61 9.18 9.49
CA ASP A 99 13.66 9.41 10.47
C ASP A 99 13.65 8.35 11.60
N THR A 100 12.46 7.96 12.06
CA THR A 100 12.33 6.94 13.11
C THR A 100 12.70 5.55 12.63
N ASN A 101 12.45 5.24 11.35
CA ASN A 101 12.91 4.01 10.74
C ASN A 101 14.44 3.96 10.68
N LEU A 102 15.11 5.07 10.37
CA LEU A 102 16.58 5.15 10.43
C LEU A 102 17.11 4.90 11.85
N CYS A 103 16.44 5.44 12.87
CA CYS A 103 16.79 5.19 14.27
C CYS A 103 16.60 3.71 14.67
N ALA A 104 15.54 3.07 14.19
CA ALA A 104 15.31 1.65 14.43
C ALA A 104 16.41 0.78 13.79
N ILE A 105 16.79 1.08 12.54
CA ILE A 105 17.88 0.40 11.82
C ILE A 105 19.23 0.62 12.52
N HIS A 106 19.48 1.84 13.03
CA HIS A 106 20.68 2.14 13.80
C HIS A 106 20.80 1.25 15.04
N ALA A 107 19.69 0.93 15.70
CA ALA A 107 19.62 -0.01 16.82
C ALA A 107 19.52 -1.49 16.39
N LYS A 108 19.76 -1.82 15.12
CA LYS A 108 19.67 -3.18 14.53
C LYS A 108 18.27 -3.82 14.64
N ARG A 109 17.21 -3.01 14.70
CA ARG A 109 15.82 -3.45 14.75
C ARG A 109 15.11 -3.14 13.42
N VAL A 110 14.09 -3.92 13.09
CA VAL A 110 13.18 -3.68 11.94
C VAL A 110 11.87 -3.02 12.38
N THR A 111 11.47 -3.23 13.64
CA THR A 111 10.23 -2.68 14.19
C THR A 111 10.50 -1.33 14.85
N ILE A 112 9.76 -0.30 14.43
CA ILE A 112 9.77 1.01 15.08
C ILE A 112 9.14 0.93 16.48
N MET A 113 9.71 1.65 17.43
CA MET A 113 9.25 1.70 18.81
C MET A 113 9.00 3.15 19.24
N PRO A 114 8.17 3.41 20.28
CA PRO A 114 7.92 4.77 20.77
C PRO A 114 9.21 5.48 21.23
N LYS A 115 10.21 4.73 21.71
CA LYS A 115 11.54 5.27 22.05
C LYS A 115 12.25 5.90 20.85
N ASP A 116 12.06 5.34 19.65
CA ASP A 116 12.66 5.85 18.41
C ASP A 116 11.98 7.17 18.01
N VAL A 117 10.65 7.26 18.17
CA VAL A 117 9.88 8.50 17.94
C VAL A 117 10.30 9.61 18.90
N GLN A 118 10.43 9.27 20.18
CA GLN A 118 10.90 10.21 21.19
C GLN A 118 12.32 10.68 20.90
N LEU A 119 13.20 9.78 20.47
CA LEU A 119 14.56 10.13 20.10
C LEU A 119 14.59 11.10 18.91
N VAL A 120 13.85 10.81 17.84
CA VAL A 120 13.77 11.70 16.67
C VAL A 120 13.22 13.08 17.05
N ARG A 121 12.17 13.13 17.87
CA ARG A 121 11.62 14.42 18.35
C ARG A 121 12.63 15.22 19.19
N ARG A 122 13.43 14.54 20.02
CA ARG A 122 14.48 15.16 20.84
C ARG A 122 15.64 15.69 19.99
N ILE A 123 16.05 14.95 18.96
CA ILE A 123 17.19 15.32 18.10
C ILE A 123 16.80 16.39 17.08
N CYS A 124 15.65 16.25 16.42
CA CYS A 124 15.25 17.18 15.37
C CYS A 124 14.75 18.53 15.89
N GLY A 125 14.21 18.60 17.12
CA GLY A 125 13.39 19.74 17.52
C GLY A 125 12.25 20.00 16.51
N GLU A 126 11.53 21.12 16.61
CA GLU A 126 10.41 21.46 15.69
C GLU A 126 10.84 21.75 14.23
N SER A 127 12.09 21.48 13.84
CA SER A 127 12.71 21.94 12.59
C SER A 127 12.47 21.04 11.36
N THR A 128 11.80 19.89 11.51
CA THR A 128 11.55 18.91 10.43
C THR A 128 10.77 19.51 9.24
N ILE A 129 10.04 20.61 9.46
CA ILE A 129 9.19 21.27 8.46
C ILE A 129 10.01 21.78 7.25
N MET A 130 11.29 22.16 7.43
CA MET A 130 12.07 22.83 6.38
C MET A 130 12.71 21.90 5.33
N ARG A 131 13.06 20.65 5.69
CA ARG A 131 13.72 19.72 4.73
C ARG A 131 12.75 19.21 3.67
N ASN A 132 11.52 18.85 4.06
CA ASN A 132 10.55 18.25 3.14
C ASN A 132 9.84 19.25 2.21
N ILE A 133 9.64 20.51 2.61
CA ILE A 133 9.04 21.54 1.73
C ILE A 133 9.94 21.80 0.51
N SER A 134 11.27 21.79 0.68
CA SER A 134 12.22 21.97 -0.43
C SER A 134 12.20 20.79 -1.42
N PHE A 135 12.05 19.56 -0.91
CA PHE A 135 11.95 18.34 -1.72
C PHE A 135 10.61 18.23 -2.46
N LEU A 136 9.50 18.60 -1.80
CA LEU A 136 8.17 18.72 -2.42
C LEU A 136 8.10 19.84 -3.46
N LYS A 137 8.73 21.00 -3.23
CA LYS A 137 8.87 22.05 -4.25
C LYS A 137 9.66 21.55 -5.46
N LYS A 138 10.74 20.78 -5.28
CA LYS A 138 11.48 20.14 -6.39
C LYS A 138 10.65 19.09 -7.14
N LYS A 139 9.83 18.29 -6.44
CA LYS A 139 8.93 17.32 -7.10
C LYS A 139 7.76 17.99 -7.83
N LYS A 140 7.10 19.00 -7.27
CA LYS A 140 6.04 19.77 -7.96
C LYS A 140 6.55 20.50 -9.20
N LYS A 141 7.78 21.04 -9.18
CA LYS A 141 8.39 21.69 -10.37
C LYS A 141 8.61 20.73 -11.55
N LYS A 142 8.64 19.41 -11.30
CA LYS A 142 8.75 18.36 -12.32
C LYS A 142 7.39 17.89 -12.88
N PHE A 143 6.28 18.21 -12.20
CA PHE A 143 4.92 17.84 -12.60
C PHE A 143 4.09 19.02 -13.14
N SER A 144 4.52 20.26 -12.90
CA SER A 144 3.85 21.48 -13.39
C SER A 144 3.97 21.71 -14.91
N SER A 145 4.65 20.84 -15.66
CA SER A 145 4.73 20.89 -17.12
C SER A 145 3.75 19.95 -17.83
N SER A 146 2.83 19.29 -17.11
CA SER A 146 1.86 18.36 -17.71
C SER A 146 0.40 18.59 -17.27
N CYS A 147 0.05 19.80 -16.80
CA CYS A 147 -1.33 20.18 -16.52
C CYS A 147 -1.65 21.53 -17.18
N TYR A 148 -1.56 21.53 -18.52
CA TYR A 148 -2.41 22.33 -19.38
C TYR A 148 -2.85 21.38 -20.50
N TRP A 149 -4.16 21.33 -20.74
CA TRP A 149 -4.98 20.32 -21.44
C TRP A 149 -5.55 19.22 -20.56
#